data_AF-A0A2W5UNL6-F1
#
_entry.id   AF-A0A2W5UNL6-F1
#
_cell.length_a   1.000
_cell.length_b   1.000
_cell.length_c   1.000
_cell.angle_alpha   90.00
_cell.angle_beta   90.00
_cell.angle_gamma   90.00
#
_symmetry.space_group_name_H-M   'P 1'
#
loop_
_entity.id
_entity.type
_entity.pdbx_description
1 polymer ?
#
loop_
_entity_poly.entity_id
_entity_poly.type
_entity_poly.pdbx_seq_one_letter_code
_entity_poly.pdbx_strand_id
1 'polypeptide(L)' 'MLFHKGEFLGVGSDTRQQVMSFLGESGDSVTIRMKDWEALRDSGLPNAASSEFYSDVTFRWVGDHVEPEGRIPNQGLDR' A
#
# COMPACT_ATOMS: atom_id res chain seq x y z
N MET A 1 1.66 -5.94 11.57
CA MET A 1 1.39 -6.40 10.19
C MET A 1 0.61 -7.70 10.26
N LEU A 2 -0.25 -7.97 9.26
CA LEU A 2 -1.06 -9.17 9.19
C LEU A 2 -0.55 -10.02 8.03
N PHE A 3 -0.22 -11.28 8.33
CA PHE A 3 0.18 -12.27 7.34
C PHE A 3 -0.66 -13.54 7.53
N HIS A 4 -0.98 -14.22 6.44
CA HIS A 4 -1.62 -15.53 6.47
C HIS A 4 -0.96 -16.44 5.45
N LYS A 5 -0.40 -17.57 5.92
CA LYS A 5 0.30 -18.55 5.06
C LYS A 5 1.43 -17.94 4.21
N GLY A 6 2.12 -16.92 4.72
CA GLY A 6 3.18 -16.22 4.00
C GLY A 6 2.69 -15.11 3.07
N GLU A 7 1.37 -14.93 2.92
CA GLU A 7 0.80 -13.82 2.16
C GLU A 7 0.58 -12.62 3.08
N PHE A 8 1.04 -11.44 2.66
CA PHE A 8 0.77 -10.19 3.35
C PHE A 8 -0.69 -9.78 3.17
N LEU A 9 -1.41 -9.61 4.28
CA LEU A 9 -2.83 -9.23 4.30
C LEU A 9 -3.05 -7.74 4.54
N GLY A 10 -2.06 -7.02 5.09
CA GLY A 10 -2.20 -5.61 5.41
C GLY A 10 -1.39 -5.18 6.64
N VAL A 11 -1.31 -3.87 6.85
CA VAL A 11 -1.02 -3.30 8.17
C VAL A 11 -2.35 -2.97 8.84
N GLY A 12 -2.44 -3.17 10.16
CA GLY A 12 -3.65 -2.83 10.93
C GLY A 12 -3.93 -1.34 10.81
N SER A 13 -4.70 -0.97 9.80
CA SER A 13 -5.04 0.38 9.40
C SER A 13 -6.55 0.49 9.36
N ASP A 14 -7.07 1.61 9.84
CA ASP A 14 -8.51 1.91 9.79
C ASP A 14 -9.00 2.24 8.37
N THR A 15 -8.08 2.31 7.40
CA THR A 15 -8.36 2.53 5.98
C THR A 15 -8.24 1.23 5.21
N ARG A 16 -9.22 0.94 4.34
CA ARG A 16 -9.20 -0.26 3.48
C ARG A 16 -8.05 -0.17 2.48
N GLN A 17 -7.01 -0.98 2.69
CA GLN A 17 -5.86 -1.06 1.79
C GLN A 17 -6.17 -2.00 0.61
N GLN A 18 -5.85 -1.57 -0.61
CA GLN A 18 -5.88 -2.43 -1.80
C GLN A 18 -4.47 -2.91 -2.11
N VAL A 19 -3.98 -3.84 -1.30
CA VAL A 19 -2.70 -4.51 -1.49
C VAL A 19 -2.79 -5.39 -2.73
N MET A 20 -1.89 -5.18 -3.68
CA MET A 20 -1.81 -5.99 -4.90
C MET A 20 -0.75 -7.09 -4.76
N SER A 21 0.40 -6.76 -4.17
CA SER A 21 1.51 -7.71 -4.05
C SER A 21 2.48 -7.34 -2.94
N PHE A 22 3.10 -8.37 -2.35
CA PHE A 22 4.28 -8.24 -1.50
C PHE A 22 5.51 -8.20 -2.39
N LEU A 23 6.36 -7.17 -2.23
CA LEU A 23 7.56 -6.99 -3.05
C LEU A 23 8.82 -7.49 -2.34
N GLY A 24 8.83 -7.49 -1.01
CA GLY A 24 9.96 -8.00 -0.24
C GLY A 24 9.94 -7.55 1.22
N GLU A 25 10.83 -8.14 2.01
CA GLU A 25 11.14 -7.74 3.37
C GLU A 25 12.65 -7.52 3.54
N SER A 26 13.02 -6.63 4.45
CA SER A 26 14.40 -6.42 4.83
C SER A 26 14.46 -6.05 6.31
N GLY A 27 15.03 -6.94 7.13
CA GLY A 27 15.31 -6.71 8.54
C GLY A 27 14.09 -6.30 9.37
N ASP A 28 13.83 -5.00 9.42
CA ASP A 28 12.76 -4.32 10.14
C ASP A 28 11.67 -3.76 9.21
N SER A 29 11.67 -4.05 7.92
CA SER A 29 10.78 -3.43 6.93
C SER A 29 10.16 -4.42 5.96
N VAL A 30 9.00 -4.03 5.41
CA VAL A 30 8.27 -4.77 4.38
C VAL A 30 7.81 -3.80 3.30
N THR A 31 8.11 -4.09 2.04
CA THR A 31 7.66 -3.30 0.89
C THR A 31 6.50 -4.00 0.19
N ILE A 32 5.43 -3.24 -0.06
CA ILE A 32 4.23 -3.74 -0.73
C ILE A 32 3.81 -2.83 -1.86
N ARG A 33 3.26 -3.43 -2.92
CA ARG A 33 2.63 -2.73 -4.02
C ARG A 33 1.14 -2.55 -3.75
N MET A 34 0.68 -1.32 -3.77
CA MET A 34 -0.73 -0.96 -3.63
C MET A 34 -1.26 -0.36 -4.93
N LYS A 35 -2.55 -0.56 -5.21
CA LYS A 35 -3.23 0.16 -6.30
C LYS A 35 -3.36 1.64 -5.92
N ASP A 36 -3.03 2.55 -6.84
CA ASP A 36 -3.09 4.00 -6.60
C ASP A 36 -4.22 4.65 -7.42
N TRP A 37 -5.43 4.66 -6.86
CA TRP A 37 -6.59 5.26 -7.51
C TRP A 37 -6.56 6.79 -7.46
N GLU A 38 -5.86 7.37 -6.48
CA GLU A 38 -5.65 8.82 -6.42
C GLU A 38 -4.76 9.27 -7.57
N ALA A 39 -3.65 8.58 -7.83
CA ALA A 39 -2.82 8.87 -9.00
C ALA A 39 -3.58 8.69 -10.32
N LEU A 40 -4.42 7.66 -10.45
CA LEU A 40 -5.28 7.50 -11.62
C LEU A 40 -6.25 8.68 -11.78
N ARG A 41 -6.95 9.06 -10.70
CA ARG A 41 -7.87 10.20 -10.71
C ARG A 41 -7.17 11.47 -11.13
N ASP A 42 -6.00 11.74 -10.56
CA ASP A 42 -5.23 12.96 -10.79
C ASP A 42 -4.61 12.98 -12.21
N SER A 43 -4.39 11.81 -12.83
CA SER A 43 -3.94 11.70 -14.22
C SER A 43 -5.02 12.04 -15.26
N GLY A 44 -6.30 11.95 -14.89
CA GLY A 44 -7.44 12.12 -15.82
C GLY A 44 -7.62 10.99 -16.83
N LEU A 45 -6.85 9.89 -16.75
CA LEU A 45 -6.99 8.73 -17.63
C LEU A 45 -8.25 7.90 -17.30
N PRO A 46 -8.78 7.13 -18.26
CA PRO A 46 -9.92 6.26 -18.01
C PRO A 46 -9.57 5.13 -17.05
N ASN A 47 -10.57 4.59 -16.35
CA ASN A 47 -10.41 3.44 -15.43
C ASN A 47 -9.75 2.21 -16.08
N ALA A 48 -9.85 2.06 -17.40
CA ALA A 48 -9.16 1.01 -18.15
C ALA A 48 -7.63 1.07 -18.02
N ALA A 49 -7.06 2.26 -17.78
CA ALA A 49 -5.63 2.46 -17.54
C ALA A 49 -5.22 2.14 -16.10
N SER A 50 -6.15 1.72 -15.22
CA SER A 50 -5.84 1.48 -13.80
C SER A 50 -4.70 0.50 -13.57
N SER A 51 -4.43 -0.42 -14.51
CA SER A 51 -3.30 -1.36 -14.45
C SER A 51 -1.92 -0.68 -14.51
N GLU A 52 -1.85 0.61 -14.81
CA GLU A 52 -0.61 1.38 -14.87
C GLU A 52 -0.30 2.12 -13.56
N PHE A 53 -1.26 2.20 -12.63
CA PHE A 53 -1.17 3.03 -11.44
C PHE A 53 -1.00 2.20 -10.17
N TYR A 54 0.22 2.21 -9.65
CA TYR A 54 0.59 1.59 -8.39
C TYR A 54 1.56 2.47 -7.60
N SER A 55 1.50 2.36 -6.28
CA SER A 55 2.54 2.89 -5.39
C SER A 55 3.16 1.74 -4.62
N ASP A 56 4.48 1.78 -4.50
CA ASP A 56 5.22 0.88 -3.63
C ASP A 56 5.40 1.59 -2.28
N VAL A 57 4.90 0.98 -1.20
CA VAL A 57 4.93 1.51 0.15
C VAL A 57 5.75 0.58 1.02
N THR A 58 6.81 1.11 1.63
CA THR A 58 7.60 0.40 2.63
C THR A 58 7.05 0.71 4.01
N PHE A 59 6.75 -0.32 4.79
CA PHE A 59 6.39 -0.19 6.20
C PHE A 59 7.57 -0.63 7.04
N ARG A 60 8.06 0.24 7.91
CA ARG A 60 9.20 -0.01 8.80
C ARG A 60 8.75 -0.16 10.24
N TRP A 61 9.33 -1.11 10.95
CA TRP A 61 9.19 -1.31 12.37
C TRP A 61 10.13 -0.38 13.12
N VAL A 62 9.58 0.57 13.88
CA VAL A 62 10.35 1.60 14.60
C VAL A 62 10.16 1.45 16.12
N GLY A 63 10.74 0.37 16.65
CA GLY A 63 10.71 0.07 18.08
C GLY A 63 9.40 -0.58 18.53
N ASP A 64 8.37 0.23 18.82
CA ASP A 64 7.09 -0.22 19.38
C ASP A 64 5.92 -0.17 18.38
N HIS A 65 6.11 0.48 17.22
CA HIS A 65 5.08 0.63 16.20
C HIS A 65 5.63 0.51 14.78
N VAL A 66 4.73 0.59 13.80
CA VAL A 66 5.06 0.53 12.37
C VAL A 66 4.75 1.88 11.73
N GLU A 67 5.69 2.41 10.96
CA GLU A 67 5.54 3.64 10.18
C GLU A 67 5.64 3.35 8.68
N PRO A 68 4.78 3.93 7.84
CA PRO A 68 4.98 3.93 6.39
C PRO A 68 6.08 4.92 6.00
N GLU A 69 6.98 4.50 5.12
CA GLU A 69 7.87 5.39 4.40
C GLU A 69 7.08 6.04 3.26
N GLY A 70 6.90 7.36 3.35
CA GLY A 70 6.15 8.13 2.37
C GLY A 70 4.64 8.06 2.59
N ARG A 71 3.88 8.20 1.49
CA ARG A 71 2.42 8.30 1.52
C ARG A 71 1.79 6.95 1.21
N ILE A 72 0.87 6.49 2.07
CA ILE A 72 -0.05 5.41 1.72
C ILE A 72 -1.07 5.98 0.70
N PRO A 73 -1.27 5.38 -0.48
CA PRO A 73 -2.26 5.86 -1.43
C PRO A 73 -3.69 5.64 -0.91
N ASN A 74 -4.64 6.33 -1.53
CA ASN A 74 -6.09 6.22 -1.31
C ASN A 74 -6.59 6.72 0.05
N GLN A 75 -5.84 7.58 0.74
CA GLN A 75 -6.27 8.13 2.03
C GLN A 75 -7.24 9.31 1.91
N GLY A 76 -7.28 9.98 0.77
CA GLY A 76 -8.19 11.08 0.44
C GLY A 76 -9.24 10.71 -0.61
N LEU A 77 -9.53 9.41 -0.76
CA LEU A 77 -10.71 8.96 -1.48
C LEU A 77 -11.85 8.86 -0.48
N ASP A 78 -12.81 9.78 -0.59
CA ASP A 78 -14.03 9.72 0.20
C ASP A 78 -14.71 8.36 0.01
N ARG A 79 -15.22 7.80 1.11
CA ARG A 79 -15.79 6.45 1.21
C ARG A 79 -17.00 6.22 0.30
#